data_AF-A0AB40CLR2-F1
#
_entry.id   AF-A0AB40CLR2-F1
#
_cell.length_a   1.000
_cell.length_b   1.000
_cell.length_c   1.000
_cell.angle_alpha   90.00
_cell.angle_beta   90.00
_cell.angle_gamma   90.00
#
_symmetry.space_group_name_H-M   'P 1'
#
loop_
_entity.id
_entity.type
_entity.pdbx_description
1 polymer ?
#
loop_
_entity_poly.entity_id
_entity_poly.type
_entity_poly.pdbx_seq_one_letter_code
_entity_poly.pdbx_strand_id
1 'polypeptide(L)'
;MVDAIGSIGVGYKAPSYNDMRINLLRDCKKECKLLIDSYRSQWANYILKDATNLCNLVIEIIEWVGPDNVVHLVTDNASNYVAVGRDHVTELVSCASKVTIFVYNHIYILSWLRKRSGWKEIMRPGPTRFTTTFITLKSIFDHKHDLQALVTDKYYTSHKLSKSPVGKTVTSIILDGKFWEEYLFMVKIAAPIIRLLCVVDADEKPSLGYVYKGMIRIRKTIMYIFINKSTMYGSYIKIIDDRWDKHLHRNLHAVANFLNPAFLFDKEAFSENPEVS
;
A
#
# COMPACT_ATOMS: atom_id res chain seq x y z
N MET A 1 26.00 -7.80 41.50
CA MET A 1 24.59 -7.36 41.55
C MET A 1 24.19 -6.92 42.96
N VAL A 2 24.48 -7.71 44.00
CA VAL A 2 24.18 -7.36 45.40
C VAL A 2 24.92 -6.09 45.86
N ASP A 3 26.20 -5.93 45.53
CA ASP A 3 26.98 -4.73 45.91
C ASP A 3 26.55 -3.43 45.19
N ALA A 4 25.97 -3.57 43.99
CA ALA A 4 25.42 -2.45 43.24
C ALA A 4 24.07 -1.97 43.81
N ILE A 5 23.32 -2.88 44.45
CA ILE A 5 22.07 -2.55 45.15
C ILE A 5 22.37 -1.89 46.50
N GLY A 6 23.42 -2.34 47.19
CA GLY A 6 23.86 -1.77 48.47
C GLY A 6 24.39 -0.33 48.37
N SER A 7 24.90 0.07 47.21
CA SER A 7 25.49 1.41 46.99
C SER A 7 24.50 2.52 46.63
N ILE A 8 23.23 2.20 46.33
CA ILE A 8 22.19 3.18 45.97
C ILE A 8 21.47 3.76 47.21
N GLY A 9 21.64 3.13 48.38
CA GLY A 9 21.13 3.62 49.66
C GLY A 9 19.71 3.13 50.02
N VAL A 10 19.34 3.37 51.28
CA VAL A 10 18.04 2.97 51.86
C VAL A 10 16.93 3.81 51.24
N GLY A 11 16.01 3.17 50.50
CA GLY A 11 14.91 3.84 49.80
C GLY A 11 14.82 3.51 48.31
N TYR A 12 15.79 2.78 47.75
CA TYR A 12 15.72 2.28 46.38
C TYR A 12 14.50 1.36 46.19
N LYS A 13 13.53 1.81 45.38
CA LYS A 13 12.45 0.95 44.91
C LYS A 13 12.95 0.16 43.71
N ALA A 14 13.06 -1.16 43.89
CA ALA A 14 13.36 -2.05 42.78
C ALA A 14 12.32 -1.84 41.66
N PRO A 15 12.75 -1.77 40.39
CA PRO A 15 11.81 -1.66 39.28
C PRO A 15 10.85 -2.85 39.29
N SER A 16 9.59 -2.61 38.93
CA SER A 16 8.64 -3.71 38.80
C SER A 16 9.07 -4.64 37.65
N TYR A 17 8.52 -5.85 37.63
CA TYR A 17 8.71 -6.76 36.49
C TYR A 17 8.37 -6.08 35.16
N ASN A 18 7.32 -5.24 35.13
CA ASN A 18 6.94 -4.50 33.93
C ASN A 18 7.98 -3.43 33.56
N ASP A 19 8.54 -2.71 34.54
CA ASP A 19 9.57 -1.68 34.29
C ASP A 19 10.85 -2.30 33.72
N MET A 20 11.29 -3.44 34.27
CA MET A 20 12.44 -4.17 33.73
C MET A 20 12.14 -4.74 32.34
N ARG A 21 10.99 -5.39 32.16
CA ARG A 21 10.58 -5.99 30.89
C ARG A 21 10.52 -4.96 29.76
N ILE A 22 9.93 -3.79 30.01
CA ILE A 22 9.79 -2.74 28.99
C ILE A 22 11.17 -2.23 28.55
N ASN A 23 12.09 -2.02 29.50
CA ASN A 23 13.43 -1.53 29.18
C ASN A 23 14.26 -2.58 28.43
N LEU A 24 14.24 -3.83 28.89
CA LEU A 24 14.93 -4.94 28.21
C LEU A 24 14.40 -5.15 26.79
N LEU A 25 13.07 -5.15 26.60
CA LEU A 25 12.48 -5.26 25.26
C LEU A 25 12.87 -4.08 24.36
N ARG A 26 12.98 -2.86 24.92
CA ARG A 26 13.43 -1.68 24.17
C ARG A 26 14.89 -1.83 23.73
N ASP A 27 15.74 -2.36 24.59
CA ASP A 27 17.16 -2.55 24.30
C ASP A 27 17.36 -3.70 23.29
N CYS A 28 16.67 -4.83 23.45
CA CYS A 28 16.63 -5.89 22.43
C CYS A 28 16.14 -5.35 21.07
N LYS A 29 15.10 -4.50 21.05
CA LYS A 29 14.63 -3.86 19.81
C LYS A 29 15.72 -2.98 19.17
N LYS A 30 16.49 -2.23 19.97
CA LYS A 30 17.59 -1.40 19.47
C LYS A 30 18.73 -2.26 18.92
N GLU A 31 19.11 -3.32 19.61
CA GLU A 31 20.15 -4.26 19.15
C GLU A 31 19.74 -4.93 17.83
N CYS A 32 18.52 -5.45 17.73
CA CYS A 32 17.99 -5.96 16.47
C CYS A 32 18.00 -4.91 15.36
N LYS A 33 17.65 -3.65 15.67
CA LYS A 33 17.69 -2.57 14.69
C LYS A 33 19.11 -2.29 14.19
N LEU A 34 20.10 -2.22 15.09
CA LEU A 34 21.50 -2.01 14.72
C LEU A 34 22.04 -3.14 13.86
N LEU A 35 21.68 -4.38 14.19
CA LEU A 35 22.01 -5.56 13.38
C LEU A 35 21.42 -5.45 11.97
N ILE A 36 20.12 -5.13 11.87
CA ILE A 36 19.43 -4.94 10.58
C ILE A 36 20.07 -3.81 9.76
N ASP A 37 20.38 -2.67 10.38
CA ASP A 37 20.98 -1.52 9.69
C ASP A 37 22.40 -1.82 9.17
N SER A 38 23.18 -2.63 9.91
CA SER A 38 24.47 -3.16 9.44
C SER A 38 24.31 -4.00 8.17
N TYR A 39 23.35 -4.93 8.16
CA TYR A 39 23.08 -5.77 6.98
C TYR A 39 22.56 -4.96 5.80
N ARG A 40 21.63 -4.01 6.01
CA ARG A 40 21.16 -3.11 4.95
C ARG A 40 22.32 -2.38 4.26
N SER A 41 23.31 -1.95 5.04
CA SER A 41 24.50 -1.28 4.53
C SER A 41 25.40 -2.21 3.71
N GLN A 42 25.57 -3.46 4.14
CA GLN A 42 26.30 -4.48 3.37
C GLN A 42 25.57 -4.83 2.07
N TRP A 43 24.25 -5.04 2.14
CA TRP A 43 23.39 -5.43 1.01
C TRP A 43 23.29 -4.35 -0.05
N ALA A 44 23.39 -3.07 0.30
CA ALA A 44 23.46 -1.97 -0.67
C ALA A 44 24.57 -2.19 -1.73
N ASN A 45 25.66 -2.89 -1.37
CA ASN A 45 26.76 -3.21 -2.29
C ASN A 45 26.47 -4.42 -3.19
N TYR A 46 25.54 -5.30 -2.82
CA TYR A 46 25.17 -6.52 -3.57
C TYR A 46 24.03 -6.27 -4.58
N ILE A 47 23.19 -5.25 -4.36
CA ILE A 47 21.97 -4.96 -5.14
C ILE A 47 22.25 -4.64 -6.63
N LEU A 48 23.52 -4.50 -7.04
CA LEU A 48 23.83 -4.10 -8.42
C LEU A 48 23.80 -5.22 -9.48
N LYS A 49 23.89 -6.53 -9.18
CA LYS A 49 24.07 -7.53 -10.26
C LYS A 49 23.51 -8.94 -9.94
N ASP A 50 22.50 -9.37 -10.71
CA ASP A 50 22.05 -10.76 -10.98
C ASP A 50 21.22 -11.52 -9.90
N ALA A 51 20.23 -12.30 -10.36
CA ALA A 51 19.31 -13.10 -9.54
C ALA A 51 20.03 -14.21 -8.76
N THR A 52 21.11 -14.75 -9.32
CA THR A 52 21.96 -15.78 -8.68
C THR A 52 22.58 -15.26 -7.38
N ASN A 53 23.03 -14.01 -7.35
CA ASN A 53 23.63 -13.41 -6.17
C ASN A 53 22.60 -13.17 -5.06
N LEU A 54 21.36 -12.83 -5.42
CA LEU A 54 20.26 -12.71 -4.48
C LEU A 54 19.90 -14.08 -3.86
N CYS A 55 19.85 -15.14 -4.67
CA CYS A 55 19.61 -16.50 -4.16
C CYS A 55 20.71 -16.95 -3.19
N ASN A 56 21.98 -16.73 -3.54
CA ASN A 56 23.11 -17.09 -2.67
C ASN A 56 23.08 -16.31 -1.35
N LEU A 57 22.73 -15.02 -1.39
CA LEU A 57 22.56 -14.21 -0.18
C LEU A 57 21.46 -14.78 0.74
N VAL A 58 20.32 -15.16 0.16
CA VAL A 58 19.21 -15.76 0.92
C VAL A 58 19.65 -17.08 1.55
N ILE A 59 20.39 -17.91 0.82
CA ILE A 59 20.93 -19.19 1.34
C ILE A 59 21.90 -18.93 2.50
N GLU A 60 22.84 -17.99 2.37
CA GLU A 60 23.78 -17.62 3.43
C GLU A 60 23.05 -17.17 4.71
N ILE A 61 21.97 -16.39 4.57
CA ILE A 61 21.14 -15.96 5.71
C ILE A 61 20.45 -17.17 6.35
N ILE A 62 19.89 -18.09 5.56
CA ILE A 62 19.21 -19.29 6.07
C ILE A 62 20.20 -20.18 6.83
N GLU A 63 21.41 -20.36 6.30
CA GLU A 63 22.47 -21.13 6.95
C GLU A 63 22.91 -20.49 8.27
N TRP A 64 23.08 -19.16 8.28
CA TRP A 64 23.47 -18.42 9.48
C TRP A 64 22.40 -18.46 10.59
N VAL A 65 21.12 -18.26 10.22
CA VAL A 65 19.98 -18.38 11.17
C VAL A 65 19.80 -19.85 11.62
N GLY A 66 20.22 -20.79 10.79
CA GLY A 66 19.93 -22.21 10.90
C GLY A 66 18.57 -22.51 10.23
N PRO A 67 18.50 -23.46 9.29
CA PRO A 67 17.30 -23.71 8.50
C PRO A 67 16.08 -24.07 9.36
N ASP A 68 16.30 -24.78 10.48
CA ASP A 68 15.24 -25.15 11.43
C ASP A 68 14.63 -23.94 12.18
N ASN A 69 15.31 -22.80 12.18
CA ASN A 69 14.87 -21.57 12.83
C ASN A 69 14.20 -20.59 11.85
N VAL A 70 14.21 -20.88 10.54
CA VAL A 70 13.59 -20.03 9.52
C VAL A 70 12.12 -20.37 9.38
N VAL A 71 11.27 -19.50 9.94
CA VAL A 71 9.81 -19.70 9.93
C VAL A 71 9.17 -19.36 8.58
N HIS A 72 9.63 -18.29 7.92
CA HIS A 72 9.05 -17.82 6.65
C HIS A 72 9.99 -16.82 5.97
N LEU A 73 10.23 -17.01 4.68
CA LEU A 73 10.88 -16.05 3.80
C LEU A 73 9.83 -15.25 3.00
N VAL A 74 9.83 -13.92 3.14
CA VAL A 74 8.91 -13.03 2.41
C VAL A 74 9.69 -12.24 1.37
N THR A 75 9.36 -12.43 0.09
CA THR A 75 9.98 -11.70 -1.05
C THR A 75 8.90 -11.02 -1.90
N ASP A 76 9.27 -9.96 -2.63
CA ASP A 76 8.34 -9.30 -3.54
C ASP A 76 8.23 -10.07 -4.86
N ASN A 77 7.01 -10.42 -5.26
CA ASN A 77 6.77 -11.21 -6.48
C ASN A 77 6.67 -10.32 -7.75
N ALA A 78 7.54 -9.31 -7.88
CA ALA A 78 7.34 -8.18 -8.79
C ALA A 78 7.21 -8.55 -10.29
N SER A 79 7.90 -9.60 -10.76
CA SER A 79 7.92 -10.01 -12.18
C SER A 79 6.62 -10.67 -12.66
N ASN A 80 5.87 -11.33 -11.77
CA ASN A 80 4.68 -12.10 -12.14
C ASN A 80 3.41 -11.23 -12.34
N TYR A 81 3.45 -9.94 -12.02
CA TYR A 81 2.27 -9.07 -12.02
C TYR A 81 2.06 -8.23 -13.29
N VAL A 82 2.99 -8.29 -14.26
CA VAL A 82 2.87 -7.58 -15.54
C VAL A 82 1.87 -8.28 -16.49
N ALA A 83 1.57 -9.57 -16.29
CA ALA A 83 0.77 -10.37 -17.21
C ALA A 83 -0.75 -10.39 -16.92
N VAL A 84 -1.22 -9.82 -15.80
CA VAL A 84 -2.64 -9.88 -15.38
C VAL A 84 -3.27 -8.49 -15.41
N GLY A 85 -3.16 -7.81 -16.55
CA GLY A 85 -3.94 -6.61 -16.84
C GLY A 85 -5.20 -7.02 -17.59
N ARG A 86 -6.36 -7.04 -16.91
CA ARG A 86 -7.65 -7.15 -17.61
C ARG A 86 -7.78 -5.93 -18.53
N ASP A 87 -8.06 -6.16 -19.82
CA ASP A 87 -8.11 -5.15 -20.90
C ASP A 87 -8.88 -3.87 -20.54
N HIS A 88 -9.86 -3.97 -19.65
CA HIS A 88 -10.64 -2.84 -19.18
C HIS A 88 -9.87 -1.90 -18.22
N VAL A 89 -9.12 -2.44 -17.27
CA VAL A 89 -8.35 -1.63 -16.30
C VAL A 89 -7.17 -0.96 -16.99
N THR A 90 -6.53 -1.67 -17.92
CA THR A 90 -5.43 -1.12 -18.72
C THR A 90 -5.91 0.04 -19.58
N GLU A 91 -7.10 -0.04 -20.17
CA GLU A 91 -7.67 1.09 -20.92
C GLU A 91 -8.00 2.30 -20.04
N LEU A 92 -8.61 2.10 -18.85
CA LEU A 92 -8.88 3.20 -17.92
C LEU A 92 -7.60 3.91 -17.47
N VAL A 93 -6.54 3.14 -17.16
CA VAL A 93 -5.23 3.69 -16.78
C VAL A 93 -4.56 4.38 -17.96
N SER A 94 -4.68 3.84 -19.18
CA SER A 94 -4.19 4.46 -20.42
C SER A 94 -4.85 5.82 -20.66
N CYS A 95 -6.18 5.89 -20.56
CA CYS A 95 -6.93 7.13 -20.67
C CYS A 95 -6.53 8.17 -19.62
N ALA A 96 -6.43 7.76 -18.35
CA ALA A 96 -5.97 8.62 -17.27
C ALA A 96 -4.52 9.13 -17.49
N SER A 97 -3.65 8.28 -18.04
CA SER A 97 -2.27 8.65 -18.38
C SER A 97 -2.22 9.68 -19.52
N LYS A 98 -3.05 9.52 -20.56
CA LYS A 98 -3.17 10.53 -21.64
C LYS A 98 -3.56 11.89 -21.08
N VAL A 99 -4.49 11.93 -20.12
CA VAL A 99 -4.91 13.17 -19.45
C VAL A 99 -3.76 13.80 -18.67
N THR A 100 -3.05 13.03 -17.82
CA THR A 100 -1.95 13.58 -17.01
C THR A 100 -0.78 14.04 -17.87
N ILE A 101 -0.38 13.24 -18.85
CA ILE A 101 0.69 13.59 -19.80
C ILE A 101 0.33 14.90 -20.51
N PHE A 102 -0.90 15.05 -21.00
CA PHE A 102 -1.34 16.26 -21.66
C PHE A 102 -1.31 17.49 -20.73
N VAL A 103 -1.74 17.35 -19.48
CA VAL A 103 -1.69 18.42 -18.49
C VAL A 103 -0.25 18.87 -18.21
N TYR A 104 0.66 17.92 -17.94
CA TYR A 104 2.02 18.23 -17.52
C TYR A 104 2.96 18.62 -18.67
N ASN A 105 2.71 18.14 -19.89
CA ASN A 105 3.50 18.53 -21.08
C ASN A 105 3.16 19.93 -21.59
N HIS A 106 2.09 20.55 -21.11
CA HIS A 106 1.62 21.84 -21.59
C HIS A 106 1.54 22.84 -20.44
N ILE A 107 2.63 23.61 -20.26
CA ILE A 107 2.75 24.61 -19.20
C ILE A 107 1.57 25.59 -19.13
N TYR A 108 0.97 25.92 -20.28
CA TYR A 108 -0.21 26.78 -20.38
C TYR A 108 -1.46 26.19 -19.69
N ILE A 109 -1.67 24.88 -19.83
CA ILE A 109 -2.76 24.14 -19.19
C ILE A 109 -2.49 24.01 -17.71
N LEU A 110 -1.28 23.57 -17.35
CA LEU A 110 -0.89 23.43 -15.94
C LEU A 110 -0.99 24.76 -15.19
N SER A 111 -0.60 25.86 -15.81
CA SER A 111 -0.72 27.21 -15.24
C SER A 111 -2.16 27.65 -15.01
N TRP A 112 -3.10 27.21 -15.87
CA TRP A 112 -4.52 27.48 -15.67
C TRP A 112 -5.07 26.68 -14.48
N LEU A 113 -4.76 25.38 -14.42
CA LEU A 113 -5.20 24.50 -13.34
C LEU A 113 -4.67 24.94 -11.97
N ARG A 114 -3.42 25.40 -11.89
CA ARG A 114 -2.81 25.92 -10.65
C ARG A 114 -3.47 27.17 -10.09
N LYS A 115 -4.28 27.90 -10.87
CA LYS A 115 -5.05 29.05 -10.41
C LYS A 115 -6.36 28.66 -9.70
N ARG A 116 -6.76 27.39 -9.78
CA ARG A 116 -7.98 26.91 -9.12
C ARG A 116 -7.81 26.92 -7.61
N SER A 117 -8.84 27.36 -6.90
CA SER A 117 -8.83 27.37 -5.43
C SER A 117 -8.67 25.94 -4.89
N GLY A 118 -7.64 25.71 -4.07
CA GLY A 118 -7.38 24.40 -3.49
C GLY A 118 -6.72 23.39 -4.44
N TRP A 119 -6.19 23.86 -5.58
CA TRP A 119 -5.39 23.01 -6.48
C TRP A 119 -4.25 22.33 -5.73
N LYS A 120 -4.05 21.05 -6.02
CA LYS A 120 -2.91 20.25 -5.59
C LYS A 120 -2.40 19.50 -6.80
N GLU A 121 -1.09 19.26 -6.88
CA GLU A 121 -0.53 18.50 -8.00
C GLU A 121 -1.18 17.11 -8.09
N ILE A 122 -1.47 16.69 -9.33
CA ILE A 122 -2.06 15.38 -9.62
C ILE A 122 -1.06 14.28 -9.29
N MET A 123 0.19 14.42 -9.73
CA MET A 123 1.26 13.50 -9.37
C MET A 123 1.80 13.84 -7.99
N ARG A 124 1.75 12.88 -7.06
CA ARG A 124 2.32 13.01 -5.72
C ARG A 124 3.15 11.77 -5.38
N PRO A 125 4.46 11.92 -5.14
CA PRO A 125 5.29 10.81 -4.70
C PRO A 125 4.76 10.21 -3.40
N GLY A 126 4.59 8.89 -3.38
CA GLY A 126 4.34 8.12 -2.16
C GLY A 126 5.59 7.34 -1.73
N PRO A 127 5.59 6.75 -0.51
CA PRO A 127 6.74 5.97 -0.01
C PRO A 127 7.12 4.79 -0.92
N THR A 128 6.15 4.26 -1.68
CA THR A 128 6.37 3.18 -2.65
C THR A 128 5.85 3.56 -4.03
N ARG A 129 6.38 2.91 -5.08
CA ARG A 129 5.87 3.05 -6.46
C ARG A 129 4.39 2.70 -6.57
N PHE A 130 3.91 1.72 -5.80
CA PHE A 130 2.49 1.32 -5.79
C PHE A 130 1.59 2.41 -5.20
N THR A 131 2.00 2.99 -4.07
CA THR A 131 1.30 4.10 -3.44
C THR A 131 1.26 5.32 -4.36
N THR A 132 2.37 5.62 -5.04
CA THR A 132 2.46 6.73 -6.02
C THR A 132 1.43 6.56 -7.15
N THR A 133 1.33 5.38 -7.76
CA THR A 133 0.38 5.10 -8.85
C THR A 133 -1.05 5.37 -8.39
N PHE A 134 -1.45 4.88 -7.22
CA PHE A 134 -2.82 5.09 -6.77
C PHE A 134 -3.12 6.50 -6.30
N ILE A 135 -2.20 7.16 -5.58
CA ILE A 135 -2.41 8.56 -5.20
C ILE A 135 -2.64 9.39 -6.46
N THR A 136 -1.88 9.11 -7.53
CA THR A 136 -2.08 9.74 -8.84
C THR A 136 -3.47 9.43 -9.39
N LEU A 137 -3.90 8.17 -9.39
CA LEU A 137 -5.23 7.79 -9.87
C LEU A 137 -6.36 8.49 -9.07
N LYS A 138 -6.28 8.47 -7.75
CA LYS A 138 -7.23 9.17 -6.88
C LYS A 138 -7.24 10.67 -7.14
N SER A 139 -6.06 11.28 -7.33
CA SER A 139 -5.94 12.72 -7.56
C SER A 139 -6.55 13.14 -8.89
N ILE A 140 -6.44 12.31 -9.95
CA ILE A 140 -7.13 12.58 -11.23
C ILE A 140 -8.65 12.64 -11.01
N PHE A 141 -9.20 11.68 -10.24
CA PHE A 141 -10.62 11.69 -9.92
C PHE A 141 -11.03 12.93 -9.13
N ASP A 142 -10.22 13.33 -8.14
CA ASP A 142 -10.50 14.52 -7.32
C ASP A 142 -10.49 15.81 -8.14
N HIS A 143 -9.69 15.86 -9.22
CA HIS A 143 -9.66 16.97 -10.16
C HIS A 143 -10.65 16.84 -11.32
N LYS A 144 -11.58 15.87 -11.31
CA LYS A 144 -12.60 15.70 -12.37
C LYS A 144 -13.27 17.03 -12.74
N HIS A 145 -13.75 17.78 -11.75
CA HIS A 145 -14.47 19.03 -12.00
C HIS A 145 -13.57 20.14 -12.52
N ASP A 146 -12.32 20.23 -12.05
CA ASP A 146 -11.35 21.20 -12.56
C ASP A 146 -10.95 20.89 -14.01
N LEU A 147 -10.78 19.61 -14.33
CA LEU A 147 -10.47 19.14 -15.68
C LEU A 147 -11.65 19.39 -16.63
N GLN A 148 -12.88 19.12 -16.20
CA GLN A 148 -14.10 19.41 -16.97
C GLN A 148 -14.27 20.92 -17.19
N ALA A 149 -13.99 21.74 -16.17
CA ALA A 149 -14.00 23.19 -16.29
C ALA A 149 -12.93 23.67 -17.30
N LEU A 150 -11.71 23.13 -17.23
CA LEU A 150 -10.63 23.47 -18.16
C LEU A 150 -11.07 23.25 -19.62
N VAL A 151 -11.57 22.05 -19.96
CA VAL A 151 -11.84 21.70 -21.36
C VAL A 151 -13.07 22.41 -21.94
N THR A 152 -13.92 22.98 -21.08
CA THR A 152 -15.09 23.77 -21.48
C THR A 152 -14.85 25.28 -21.44
N ASP A 153 -13.74 25.73 -20.83
CA ASP A 153 -13.40 27.15 -20.73
C ASP A 153 -13.04 27.76 -22.10
N LYS A 154 -13.39 29.03 -22.30
CA LYS A 154 -13.01 29.81 -23.49
C LYS A 154 -11.49 29.90 -23.66
N TYR A 155 -10.76 29.95 -22.56
CA TYR A 155 -9.31 29.92 -22.51
C TYR A 155 -8.73 28.69 -23.23
N TYR A 156 -9.26 27.49 -22.96
CA TYR A 156 -8.82 26.27 -23.64
C TYR A 156 -9.41 26.13 -25.03
N THR A 157 -10.72 26.32 -25.19
CA THR A 157 -11.43 26.04 -26.45
C THR A 157 -10.97 26.94 -27.60
N SER A 158 -10.56 28.17 -27.31
CA SER A 158 -9.97 29.11 -28.28
C SER A 158 -8.52 28.75 -28.69
N HIS A 159 -7.80 28.02 -27.84
CA HIS A 159 -6.38 27.73 -28.02
C HIS A 159 -6.11 26.62 -29.06
N LYS A 160 -4.97 26.66 -29.75
CA LYS A 160 -4.60 25.66 -30.79
C LYS A 160 -4.57 24.22 -30.27
N LEU A 161 -4.30 24.02 -28.98
CA LEU A 161 -4.24 22.70 -28.36
C LEU A 161 -5.59 21.98 -28.36
N SER A 162 -6.71 22.68 -28.17
CA SER A 162 -8.05 22.06 -28.20
C SER A 162 -8.39 21.48 -29.57
N LYS A 163 -7.82 22.06 -30.63
CA LYS A 163 -8.03 21.65 -32.03
C LYS A 163 -7.09 20.52 -32.46
N SER A 164 -6.02 20.28 -31.72
CA SER A 164 -5.05 19.21 -32.02
C SER A 164 -5.69 17.82 -31.84
N PRO A 165 -5.19 16.78 -32.54
CA PRO A 165 -5.68 15.41 -32.36
C PRO A 165 -5.62 14.96 -30.89
N VAL A 166 -4.50 15.22 -30.21
CA VAL A 166 -4.31 14.87 -28.80
C VAL A 166 -5.30 15.62 -27.88
N GLY A 167 -5.47 16.92 -28.09
CA GLY A 167 -6.42 17.72 -27.31
C GLY A 167 -7.87 17.28 -27.48
N LYS A 168 -8.28 16.91 -28.71
CA LYS A 168 -9.61 16.34 -28.97
C LYS A 168 -9.81 15.01 -28.25
N THR A 169 -8.82 14.11 -28.29
CA THR A 169 -8.87 12.84 -27.56
C THR A 169 -9.01 13.06 -26.06
N VAL A 170 -8.18 13.93 -25.47
CA VAL A 170 -8.21 14.23 -24.03
C VAL A 170 -9.52 14.90 -23.62
N THR A 171 -10.04 15.82 -24.44
CA THR A 171 -11.35 16.46 -24.21
C THR A 171 -12.46 15.42 -24.21
N SER A 172 -12.44 14.48 -25.17
CA SER A 172 -13.42 13.38 -25.22
C SER A 172 -13.37 12.51 -23.96
N ILE A 173 -12.17 12.16 -23.47
CA ILE A 173 -12.01 11.38 -22.23
C ILE A 173 -12.56 12.15 -21.02
N ILE A 174 -12.20 13.43 -20.88
CA ILE A 174 -12.60 14.25 -19.71
C ILE A 174 -14.12 14.51 -19.70
N LEU A 175 -14.76 14.58 -20.85
CA LEU A 175 -16.21 14.80 -20.95
C LEU A 175 -17.02 13.49 -20.92
N ASP A 176 -16.37 12.33 -21.03
CA ASP A 176 -17.05 11.03 -21.00
C ASP A 176 -17.53 10.69 -19.58
N GLY A 177 -18.86 10.72 -19.39
CA GLY A 177 -19.49 10.34 -18.14
C GLY A 177 -19.24 8.87 -17.75
N LYS A 178 -19.23 7.96 -18.73
CA LYS A 178 -19.00 6.54 -18.51
C LYS A 178 -17.58 6.29 -18.03
N PHE A 179 -16.59 6.94 -18.64
CA PHE A 179 -15.21 6.91 -18.17
C PHE A 179 -15.12 7.27 -16.68
N TRP A 180 -15.74 8.37 -16.24
CA TRP A 180 -15.67 8.78 -14.84
C TRP A 180 -16.41 7.84 -13.88
N GLU A 181 -17.52 7.22 -14.31
CA GLU A 181 -18.23 6.23 -13.51
C GLU A 181 -17.39 4.96 -13.29
N GLU A 182 -16.79 4.43 -14.36
CA GLU A 182 -15.91 3.26 -14.33
C GLU A 182 -14.60 3.57 -13.59
N TYR A 183 -14.08 4.79 -13.74
CA TYR A 183 -12.89 5.23 -13.02
C TYR A 183 -13.13 5.35 -11.51
N LEU A 184 -14.29 5.90 -11.11
CA LEU A 184 -14.70 5.94 -9.70
C LEU A 184 -14.81 4.53 -9.10
N PHE A 185 -15.34 3.59 -9.88
CA PHE A 185 -15.43 2.18 -9.48
C PHE A 185 -14.05 1.61 -9.14
N MET A 186 -13.06 1.81 -10.03
CA MET A 186 -11.68 1.36 -9.80
C MET A 186 -11.05 2.03 -8.57
N VAL A 187 -11.20 3.34 -8.43
CA VAL A 187 -10.69 4.08 -7.26
C VAL A 187 -11.27 3.56 -5.95
N LYS A 188 -12.57 3.23 -5.92
CA LYS A 188 -13.24 2.67 -4.74
C LYS A 188 -12.74 1.26 -4.39
N ILE A 189 -12.41 0.43 -5.38
CA ILE A 189 -11.82 -0.90 -5.16
C ILE A 189 -10.40 -0.79 -4.58
N ALA A 190 -9.58 0.08 -5.15
CA ALA A 190 -8.18 0.19 -4.75
C ALA A 190 -8.00 0.88 -3.38
N ALA A 191 -8.93 1.75 -2.96
CA ALA A 191 -8.86 2.45 -1.68
C ALA A 191 -8.70 1.55 -0.43
N PRO A 192 -9.52 0.51 -0.18
CA PRO A 192 -9.33 -0.39 0.96
C PRO A 192 -8.04 -1.20 0.87
N ILE A 193 -7.62 -1.60 -0.35
CA ILE A 193 -6.36 -2.34 -0.56
C ILE A 193 -5.18 -1.50 -0.10
N ILE A 194 -5.17 -0.22 -0.44
CA ILE A 194 -4.03 0.66 -0.17
C ILE A 194 -3.99 1.10 1.27
N ARG A 195 -5.14 1.26 1.92
CA ARG A 195 -5.16 1.42 3.37
C ARG A 195 -4.47 0.25 4.08
N LEU A 196 -4.68 -0.98 3.61
CA LEU A 196 -3.98 -2.12 4.18
C LEU A 196 -2.48 -2.08 3.86
N LEU A 197 -2.11 -1.80 2.62
CA LEU A 197 -0.70 -1.68 2.24
C LEU A 197 0.02 -0.62 3.08
N CYS A 198 -0.58 0.56 3.28
CA CYS A 198 -0.01 1.59 4.15
C CYS A 198 0.14 1.15 5.61
N VAL A 199 -0.74 0.28 6.12
CA VAL A 199 -0.60 -0.30 7.47
C VAL A 199 0.56 -1.29 7.51
N VAL A 200 0.77 -2.05 6.44
CA VAL A 200 1.84 -3.04 6.34
C VAL A 200 3.21 -2.40 6.18
N ASP A 201 3.29 -1.32 5.40
CA ASP A 201 4.51 -0.57 5.10
C ASP A 201 4.94 0.38 6.22
N ALA A 202 4.14 0.56 7.28
CA ALA A 202 4.40 1.59 8.29
C ALA A 202 5.66 1.35 9.15
N ASP A 203 6.32 0.17 9.07
CA ASP A 203 7.52 -0.29 9.83
C ASP A 203 7.49 -0.11 11.37
N GLU A 204 6.49 0.58 11.93
CA GLU A 204 6.41 0.97 13.33
C GLU A 204 5.75 -0.10 14.21
N LYS A 205 4.80 -0.86 13.65
CA LYS A 205 3.98 -1.85 14.37
C LYS A 205 4.03 -3.22 13.68
N PRO A 206 3.96 -4.32 14.44
CA PRO A 206 3.83 -5.66 13.85
C PRO A 206 2.59 -5.73 12.94
N SER A 207 2.81 -5.70 11.64
CA SER A 207 1.74 -5.58 10.64
C SER A 207 1.05 -6.91 10.34
N LEU A 208 1.72 -8.03 10.62
CA LEU A 208 1.28 -9.38 10.25
C LEU A 208 -0.14 -9.71 10.73
N GLY A 209 -0.47 -9.36 11.98
CA GLY A 209 -1.82 -9.55 12.53
C GLY A 209 -2.87 -8.60 11.95
N TYR A 210 -2.47 -7.43 11.44
CA TYR A 210 -3.37 -6.51 10.75
C TYR A 210 -3.68 -6.95 9.32
N VAL A 211 -2.78 -7.72 8.68
CA VAL A 211 -3.00 -8.27 7.33
C VAL A 211 -4.28 -9.10 7.29
N TYR A 212 -4.44 -10.06 8.21
CA TYR A 212 -5.61 -10.95 8.23
C TYR A 212 -6.95 -10.19 8.31
N LYS A 213 -7.13 -9.37 9.37
CA LYS A 213 -8.34 -8.55 9.54
C LYS A 213 -8.50 -7.53 8.42
N GLY A 214 -7.39 -7.00 7.90
CA GLY A 214 -7.36 -6.10 6.76
C GLY A 214 -7.91 -6.73 5.48
N MET A 215 -7.51 -7.97 5.17
CA MET A 215 -7.97 -8.71 4.00
C MET A 215 -9.45 -9.04 4.09
N ILE A 216 -9.93 -9.49 5.26
CA ILE A 216 -11.37 -9.67 5.51
C ILE A 216 -12.12 -8.35 5.30
N ARG A 217 -11.59 -7.24 5.85
CA ARG A 217 -12.19 -5.91 5.69
C ARG A 217 -12.21 -5.45 4.24
N ILE A 218 -11.15 -5.68 3.46
CA ILE A 218 -11.12 -5.37 2.02
C ILE A 218 -12.24 -6.11 1.31
N ARG A 219 -12.34 -7.43 1.54
CA ARG A 219 -13.37 -8.28 0.94
C ARG A 219 -14.77 -7.78 1.29
N LYS A 220 -15.09 -7.62 2.58
CA LYS A 220 -16.39 -7.11 3.05
C LYS A 220 -16.69 -5.72 2.47
N THR A 221 -15.70 -4.81 2.45
CA THR A 221 -15.85 -3.44 1.93
C THR A 221 -16.19 -3.43 0.43
N ILE A 222 -15.45 -4.18 -0.39
CA ILE A 222 -15.69 -4.25 -1.83
C ILE A 222 -17.06 -4.87 -2.11
N MET A 223 -17.41 -5.97 -1.45
CA MET A 223 -18.74 -6.60 -1.59
C MET A 223 -19.86 -5.62 -1.24
N TYR A 224 -19.71 -4.87 -0.15
CA TYR A 224 -20.71 -3.89 0.28
C TYR A 224 -20.86 -2.72 -0.70
N ILE A 225 -19.74 -2.12 -1.13
CA ILE A 225 -19.76 -0.97 -2.06
C ILE A 225 -20.48 -1.31 -3.37
N PHE A 226 -20.47 -2.59 -3.77
CA PHE A 226 -20.97 -3.03 -5.06
C PHE A 226 -22.07 -4.08 -4.97
N ILE A 227 -22.79 -4.17 -3.84
CA ILE A 227 -23.83 -5.19 -3.61
C ILE A 227 -24.86 -5.28 -4.75
N ASN A 228 -25.18 -4.14 -5.40
CA ASN A 228 -26.12 -4.05 -6.53
C ASN A 228 -25.46 -4.18 -7.92
N LYS A 229 -24.16 -4.48 -7.99
CA LYS A 229 -23.34 -4.62 -9.22
C LYS A 229 -22.41 -5.85 -9.14
N SER A 230 -22.95 -6.99 -8.69
CA SER A 230 -22.20 -8.23 -8.40
C SER A 230 -21.32 -8.73 -9.54
N THR A 231 -21.78 -8.59 -10.78
CA THR A 231 -21.04 -8.98 -11.99
C THR A 231 -19.76 -8.16 -12.22
N MET A 232 -19.70 -6.92 -11.72
CA MET A 232 -18.57 -6.00 -11.94
C MET A 232 -17.38 -6.25 -11.02
N TYR A 233 -17.61 -6.76 -9.80
CA TYR A 233 -16.53 -6.92 -8.82
C TYR A 233 -16.03 -8.36 -8.63
N GLY A 234 -16.79 -9.38 -9.05
CA GLY A 234 -16.41 -10.80 -8.84
C GLY A 234 -15.01 -11.12 -9.37
N SER A 235 -14.69 -10.52 -10.51
CA SER A 235 -13.35 -10.36 -11.08
C SER A 235 -12.23 -10.06 -10.09
N TYR A 236 -12.43 -8.99 -9.33
CA TYR A 236 -11.44 -8.37 -8.46
C TYR A 236 -11.38 -9.11 -7.14
N ILE A 237 -12.54 -9.54 -6.62
CA ILE A 237 -12.60 -10.42 -5.44
C ILE A 237 -11.86 -11.72 -5.71
N LYS A 238 -12.06 -12.36 -6.88
CA LYS A 238 -11.31 -13.56 -7.26
C LYS A 238 -9.80 -13.31 -7.27
N ILE A 239 -9.33 -12.17 -7.79
CA ILE A 239 -7.90 -11.81 -7.76
C ILE A 239 -7.40 -11.62 -6.33
N ILE A 240 -8.19 -10.98 -5.47
CA ILE A 240 -7.85 -10.76 -4.06
C ILE A 240 -7.78 -12.10 -3.32
N ASP A 241 -8.76 -12.98 -3.51
CA ASP A 241 -8.82 -14.31 -2.93
C ASP A 241 -7.67 -15.18 -3.44
N ASP A 242 -7.44 -15.22 -4.76
CA ASP A 242 -6.33 -15.96 -5.35
C ASP A 242 -4.97 -15.50 -4.77
N ARG A 243 -4.78 -14.19 -4.55
CA ARG A 243 -3.57 -13.67 -3.90
C ARG A 243 -3.50 -14.02 -2.41
N TRP A 244 -4.63 -13.94 -1.71
CA TRP A 244 -4.73 -14.28 -0.30
C TRP A 244 -4.44 -15.76 -0.05
N ASP A 245 -4.97 -16.64 -0.91
CA ASP A 245 -4.95 -18.07 -0.69
C ASP A 245 -3.66 -18.73 -1.22
N LYS A 246 -3.08 -18.20 -2.31
CA LYS A 246 -1.89 -18.81 -2.94
C LYS A 246 -0.56 -18.28 -2.41
N HIS A 247 -0.51 -17.04 -1.95
CA HIS A 247 0.76 -16.36 -1.67
C HIS A 247 0.92 -15.90 -0.22
N LEU A 248 -0.15 -15.93 0.58
CA LEU A 248 -0.09 -15.50 1.97
C LEU A 248 -0.40 -16.71 2.86
N HIS A 249 0.50 -17.03 3.77
CA HIS A 249 0.33 -18.14 4.72
C HIS A 249 -0.81 -17.80 5.70
N ARG A 250 -2.04 -18.14 5.32
CA ARG A 250 -3.28 -17.85 6.08
C ARG A 250 -3.14 -18.16 7.56
N ASN A 251 -2.57 -19.32 7.91
CA ASN A 251 -2.43 -19.75 9.30
C ASN A 251 -1.49 -18.83 10.09
N LEU A 252 -0.37 -18.41 9.51
CA LEU A 252 0.56 -17.50 10.20
C LEU A 252 -0.08 -16.12 10.40
N HIS A 253 -0.79 -15.61 9.40
CA HIS A 253 -1.52 -14.36 9.52
C HIS A 253 -2.69 -14.44 10.50
N ALA A 254 -3.41 -15.57 10.55
CA ALA A 254 -4.50 -15.83 11.48
C ALA A 254 -3.99 -15.92 12.92
N VAL A 255 -2.91 -16.67 13.16
CA VAL A 255 -2.26 -16.76 14.48
C VAL A 255 -1.74 -15.39 14.92
N ALA A 256 -1.09 -14.64 14.03
CA ALA A 256 -0.63 -13.28 14.33
C ALA A 256 -1.79 -12.32 14.62
N ASN A 257 -2.96 -12.54 14.01
CA ASN A 257 -4.18 -11.78 14.27
C ASN A 257 -4.77 -12.13 15.64
N PHE A 258 -4.89 -13.43 15.95
CA PHE A 258 -5.36 -13.94 17.22
C PHE A 258 -4.51 -13.42 18.39
N LEU A 259 -3.19 -13.44 18.24
CA LEU A 259 -2.25 -12.97 19.26
C LEU A 259 -2.13 -11.44 19.34
N ASN A 260 -2.81 -10.68 18.48
CA ASN A 260 -2.73 -9.22 18.48
C ASN A 260 -3.60 -8.63 19.60
N PRO A 261 -3.01 -7.97 20.63
CA PRO A 261 -3.78 -7.41 21.74
C PRO A 261 -4.82 -6.36 21.30
N ALA A 262 -4.61 -5.71 20.16
CA ALA A 262 -5.56 -4.75 19.60
C ALA A 262 -6.87 -5.40 19.14
N PHE A 263 -6.88 -6.72 18.91
CA PHE A 263 -8.04 -7.49 18.46
C PHE A 263 -8.52 -8.51 19.50
N LEU A 264 -7.62 -9.02 20.34
CA LEU A 264 -7.93 -10.02 21.37
C LEU A 264 -8.98 -9.54 22.39
N PHE A 265 -9.06 -8.23 22.65
CA PHE A 265 -10.02 -7.64 23.60
C PHE A 265 -11.17 -6.89 22.91
N ASP A 266 -11.26 -6.96 21.58
CA ASP A 266 -12.31 -6.34 20.79
C ASP A 266 -13.53 -7.29 20.75
N LYS A 267 -14.61 -6.95 21.46
CA LYS A 267 -15.82 -7.78 21.59
C LYS A 267 -16.52 -8.03 20.25
N GLU A 268 -16.28 -7.20 19.23
CA GLU A 268 -16.80 -7.39 17.87
C GLU A 268 -15.85 -8.25 16.99
N ALA A 269 -14.60 -8.48 17.42
CA ALA A 269 -13.62 -9.27 16.66
C ALA A 269 -13.72 -10.78 16.93
N PHE A 270 -14.31 -11.17 18.05
CA PHE A 270 -14.42 -12.57 18.49
C PHE A 270 -15.53 -13.37 17.78
N SER A 271 -16.45 -12.71 17.07
CA SER A 271 -17.54 -13.37 16.37
C SER A 271 -17.42 -13.20 14.86
N GLU A 272 -17.17 -14.31 14.15
CA GLU A 272 -17.77 -14.70 12.85
C GLU A 272 -16.90 -15.64 11.99
N ASN A 273 -15.69 -16.04 12.40
CA ASN A 273 -14.82 -16.86 11.53
C ASN A 273 -14.28 -18.14 12.22
N PRO A 274 -14.68 -19.36 11.78
CA PRO A 274 -14.25 -20.62 12.39
C PRO A 274 -12.74 -20.90 12.28
N GLU A 275 -12.00 -20.17 11.45
CA GLU A 275 -10.53 -20.28 11.37
C GLU A 275 -9.78 -19.64 12.56
N VAL A 276 -10.45 -18.80 13.34
CA VAL A 276 -9.86 -18.01 14.45
C VAL A 276 -10.65 -18.15 15.76
N SER A 277 -11.64 -19.05 15.78
CA SER A 277 -12.49 -19.37 16.92
C SER A 277 -11.91 -20.52 17.75
#